data_AF-A0A2V1CLW6-F1
#
_entry.id   AF-A0A2V1CLW6-F1
#
_cell.length_a   1.000
_cell.length_b   1.000
_cell.length_c   1.000
_cell.angle_alpha   90.00
_cell.angle_beta   90.00
_cell.angle_gamma   90.00
#
_symmetry.space_group_name_H-M   'P 1'
#
loop_
_entity.id
_entity.type
_entity.pdbx_description
1 polymer ?
#
loop_
_entity_poly.entity_id
_entity_poly.type
_entity_poly.pdbx_seq_one_letter_code
_entity_poly.pdbx_strand_id
1 'polypeptide(L)'
;MNPNAPEHQPDIARDVAIIRLARDKLFSPPDDETAKKLNKRVRALDDLTDLRIRIRTQNKEKAQTQPLPQFPLFSLTPEPEESNVCTGVRVNSRQGLRVLDPEAGTPAVCTESYLQFICDYANRWHSTLTGLDYHSANSDPRFFFFPSHQLFYSQLMENTPEEMAEETGKYLTRAQFWKMRFLFLLINFVPHKQTDAHVALCAVSPEAKTVDYICSGGDTGLPNSPRSAGSRCVPEIFAWLSAFLGNSFLPYEWRLRTDAGHVQERSRGDCAIYTVTHAQCLAFGYGIKDSFPSDHQTKILNRRRRYVQDLMYQGFTDFQDGAENTQYYPLLDTKPTALRSEGFYSLPGVVLHRLPAEVANKRACYRYCPRWEDPKVSGRGKILEEFVRWVEEMDAMRHWKKYTTEAAKPLTFPEHQPFRWIDPRDSGRNVSPSHSLWPRKD
;
A
#
# COMPACT_ATOMS: atom_id res chain seq x y z
N MET A 1 -31.66 1.21 -1.12
CA MET A 1 -30.38 1.23 -0.40
C MET A 1 -29.42 2.07 -1.19
N ASN A 2 -28.80 3.05 -0.54
CA ASN A 2 -27.83 3.96 -1.13
C ASN A 2 -26.42 3.47 -0.75
N PRO A 3 -25.59 3.01 -1.70
CA PRO A 3 -24.14 2.89 -1.52
C PRO A 3 -23.41 4.19 -1.94
N ASN A 4 -24.20 5.25 -2.18
CA ASN A 4 -23.91 6.69 -2.17
C ASN A 4 -23.67 7.40 -3.52
N ALA A 5 -24.37 7.01 -4.60
CA ALA A 5 -25.02 7.89 -5.61
C ALA A 5 -25.80 6.99 -6.59
N PRO A 6 -26.84 7.47 -7.30
CA PRO A 6 -27.63 6.65 -8.23
C PRO A 6 -26.81 6.01 -9.36
N GLU A 7 -25.77 6.68 -9.83
CA GLU A 7 -24.88 6.23 -10.92
C GLU A 7 -23.71 5.32 -10.46
N HIS A 8 -23.64 4.98 -9.17
CA HIS A 8 -22.57 4.14 -8.61
C HIS A 8 -23.06 2.78 -8.11
N GLN A 9 -24.31 2.42 -8.44
CA GLN A 9 -24.78 1.05 -8.25
C GLN A 9 -24.20 0.16 -9.37
N PRO A 10 -23.66 -1.03 -9.05
CA PRO A 10 -23.19 -2.00 -10.05
C PRO A 10 -24.25 -2.35 -11.11
N ASP A 11 -25.52 -2.19 -10.74
CA ASP A 11 -26.70 -2.43 -11.57
C ASP A 11 -26.99 -1.27 -12.55
N ILE A 12 -26.37 -0.10 -12.34
CA ILE A 12 -26.64 1.17 -13.06
C ILE A 12 -25.41 1.65 -13.85
N ALA A 13 -24.18 1.47 -13.35
CA ALA A 13 -22.95 1.77 -14.09
C ALA A 13 -21.88 0.70 -13.88
N ARG A 14 -21.15 0.37 -14.96
CA ARG A 14 -20.00 -0.55 -14.90
C ARG A 14 -18.83 0.12 -14.18
N ASP A 15 -18.08 -0.62 -13.37
CA ASP A 15 -16.87 -0.14 -12.66
C ASP A 15 -15.95 0.71 -13.55
N VAL A 16 -15.77 0.31 -14.81
CA VAL A 16 -14.96 1.04 -15.81
C VAL A 16 -15.43 2.49 -16.01
N ALA A 17 -16.74 2.74 -16.01
CA ALA A 17 -17.29 4.09 -16.14
C ALA A 17 -17.02 4.93 -14.88
N ILE A 18 -17.16 4.33 -13.70
CA ILE A 18 -16.90 4.99 -12.41
C ILE A 18 -15.42 5.35 -12.29
N ILE A 19 -14.52 4.41 -12.62
CA ILE A 19 -13.07 4.63 -12.65
C ILE A 19 -12.72 5.77 -13.61
N ARG A 20 -13.34 5.80 -14.80
CA ARG A 20 -13.13 6.88 -15.78
C ARG A 20 -13.58 8.24 -15.22
N LEU A 21 -14.76 8.32 -14.60
CA LEU A 21 -15.26 9.56 -13.99
C LEU A 21 -14.37 10.03 -12.84
N ALA A 22 -13.95 9.12 -11.96
CA ALA A 22 -13.05 9.43 -10.85
C ALA A 22 -11.69 9.94 -11.35
N ARG A 23 -11.10 9.26 -12.34
CA ARG A 23 -9.87 9.69 -13.00
C ARG A 23 -10.02 11.07 -13.62
N ASP A 24 -11.11 11.30 -14.37
CA ASP A 24 -11.35 12.59 -15.02
C ASP A 24 -11.52 13.70 -13.95
N LYS A 25 -12.20 13.41 -12.82
CA LYS A 25 -12.32 14.32 -11.67
C LYS A 25 -10.96 14.64 -11.04
N LEU A 26 -10.15 13.64 -10.72
CA LEU A 26 -8.84 13.79 -10.07
C LEU A 26 -7.91 14.75 -10.83
N PHE A 27 -8.00 14.77 -12.16
CA PHE A 27 -7.15 15.56 -13.06
C PHE A 27 -7.88 16.74 -13.73
N SER A 28 -9.13 16.98 -13.36
CA SER A 28 -9.90 18.16 -13.78
C SER A 28 -9.54 19.38 -12.93
N PRO A 29 -9.61 20.61 -13.48
CA PRO A 29 -9.53 21.80 -12.64
C PRO A 29 -10.66 21.80 -11.60
N PRO A 30 -10.46 22.43 -10.42
CA PRO A 30 -11.56 22.78 -9.53
C PRO A 30 -12.66 23.58 -10.26
N ASP A 31 -13.87 23.54 -9.73
CA ASP A 31 -14.95 24.43 -10.16
C ASP A 31 -14.58 25.91 -9.94
N ASP A 32 -15.26 26.81 -10.65
CA ASP A 32 -14.95 28.24 -10.65
C ASP A 32 -15.02 28.89 -9.26
N GLU A 33 -15.95 28.43 -8.41
CA GLU A 33 -16.08 28.96 -7.05
C GLU A 33 -14.89 28.55 -6.19
N THR A 34 -14.54 27.26 -6.22
CA THR A 34 -13.37 26.73 -5.52
C THR A 34 -12.08 27.35 -6.04
N ALA A 35 -11.94 27.54 -7.35
CA ALA A 35 -10.80 28.23 -7.94
C ALA A 35 -10.68 29.69 -7.45
N LYS A 36 -11.79 30.42 -7.36
CA LYS A 36 -11.82 31.78 -6.78
C LYS A 36 -11.40 31.78 -5.31
N LYS A 37 -11.91 30.84 -4.49
CA LYS A 37 -11.52 30.69 -3.08
C LYS A 37 -10.03 30.40 -2.94
N LEU A 38 -9.49 29.50 -3.76
CA LEU A 38 -8.08 29.15 -3.77
C LEU A 38 -7.20 30.35 -4.12
N ASN A 39 -7.52 31.07 -5.21
CA ASN A 39 -6.80 32.26 -5.63
C ASN A 39 -6.82 33.36 -4.56
N LYS A 40 -7.94 33.52 -3.84
CA LYS A 40 -8.02 34.45 -2.70
C LYS A 40 -7.05 34.06 -1.58
N ARG A 41 -6.95 32.76 -1.26
CA ARG A 41 -6.00 32.27 -0.23
C ARG A 41 -4.53 32.44 -0.65
N VAL A 42 -4.21 32.28 -1.94
CA VAL A 42 -2.86 32.54 -2.46
C VAL A 42 -2.49 34.01 -2.26
N ARG A 43 -3.33 34.95 -2.68
CA ARG A 43 -3.07 36.39 -2.48
C ARG A 43 -2.87 36.74 -0.99
N ALA A 44 -3.71 36.19 -0.12
CA ALA A 44 -3.58 36.41 1.32
C ALA A 44 -2.27 35.85 1.91
N LEU A 45 -1.75 34.75 1.35
CA LEU A 45 -0.44 34.21 1.73
C LEU A 45 0.70 35.13 1.29
N ASP A 46 0.62 35.69 0.08
CA ASP A 46 1.62 36.62 -0.45
C ASP A 46 1.67 37.89 0.42
N ASP A 47 0.51 38.50 0.68
CA ASP A 47 0.39 39.68 1.55
C ASP A 47 0.99 39.45 2.95
N LEU A 48 0.72 38.28 3.53
CA LEU A 48 1.26 37.90 4.84
C LEU A 48 2.77 37.64 4.79
N THR A 49 3.28 37.05 3.71
CA THR A 49 4.71 36.81 3.51
C THR A 49 5.47 38.14 3.41
N ASP A 50 4.94 39.09 2.65
CA ASP A 50 5.50 40.44 2.52
C ASP A 50 5.48 41.21 3.84
N LEU A 51 4.38 41.10 4.61
CA LEU A 51 4.32 41.68 5.95
C LEU A 51 5.39 41.09 6.87
N ARG A 52 5.57 39.75 6.86
CA ARG A 52 6.61 39.09 7.68
C ARG A 52 8.01 39.53 7.26
N ILE A 53 8.29 39.72 5.97
CA ILE A 53 9.58 40.23 5.48
C ILE A 53 9.82 41.65 6.00
N ARG A 54 8.81 42.54 5.89
CA ARG A 54 8.91 43.91 6.41
C ARG A 54 9.21 43.98 7.90
N ILE A 55 8.51 43.19 8.72
CA ILE A 55 8.74 43.15 10.17
C ILE A 55 10.15 42.60 10.48
N ARG A 56 10.63 41.57 9.76
CA ARG A 56 12.00 41.06 9.93
C ARG A 56 13.06 42.11 9.64
N THR A 57 12.90 42.86 8.56
CA THR A 57 13.82 43.95 8.19
C THR A 57 13.80 45.04 9.26
N GLN A 58 12.62 45.48 9.71
CA GLN A 58 12.49 46.48 10.78
C GLN A 58 13.10 46.02 12.11
N ASN A 59 12.86 44.76 12.50
CA ASN A 59 13.46 44.16 13.68
C ASN A 59 14.98 44.19 13.61
N LYS A 60 15.55 43.85 12.46
CA LYS A 60 17.00 43.89 12.23
C LYS A 60 17.55 45.31 12.29
N GLU A 61 16.89 46.27 11.65
CA GLU A 61 17.33 47.68 11.60
C GLU A 61 17.24 48.38 12.96
N LYS A 62 16.20 48.09 13.74
CA LYS A 62 15.92 48.76 15.02
C LYS A 62 16.42 47.97 16.25
N ALA A 63 17.12 46.86 16.04
CA ALA A 63 17.46 45.89 17.09
C ALA A 63 16.24 45.50 17.97
N GLN A 64 15.09 45.35 17.32
CA GLN A 64 13.81 44.99 17.96
C GLN A 64 13.49 43.50 17.75
N THR A 65 12.65 42.94 18.61
CA THR A 65 12.20 41.55 18.57
C THR A 65 10.68 41.45 18.45
N GLN A 66 10.07 42.23 17.55
CA GLN A 66 8.63 42.12 17.33
C GLN A 66 8.27 40.70 16.82
N PRO A 67 7.22 40.06 17.35
CA PRO A 67 6.81 38.74 16.92
C PRO A 67 6.31 38.79 15.47
N LEU A 68 6.63 37.76 14.69
CA LEU A 68 6.15 37.63 13.31
C LEU A 68 4.74 37.05 13.30
N PRO A 69 3.80 37.61 12.51
CA PRO A 69 2.43 37.10 12.42
C PRO A 69 2.45 35.67 11.88
N GLN A 70 1.76 34.75 12.55
CA GLN A 70 1.77 33.33 12.21
C GLN A 70 0.95 33.05 10.94
N PHE A 71 1.34 32.00 10.20
CA PHE A 71 0.53 31.52 9.08
C PHE A 71 -0.76 30.89 9.62
N PRO A 72 -1.95 31.28 9.11
CA PRO A 72 -3.21 30.73 9.58
C PRO A 72 -3.33 29.23 9.31
N LEU A 73 -4.17 28.54 10.09
CA LEU A 73 -4.56 27.15 9.86
C LEU A 73 -5.20 27.02 8.48
N PHE A 74 -4.81 25.97 7.76
CA PHE A 74 -5.29 25.69 6.41
C PHE A 74 -6.10 24.41 6.33
N SER A 75 -5.63 23.36 7.01
CA SER A 75 -6.27 22.06 7.13
C SER A 75 -5.98 21.46 8.52
N LEU A 76 -6.90 20.64 9.01
CA LEU A 76 -6.78 19.83 10.22
C LEU A 76 -7.32 18.44 9.88
N THR A 77 -6.56 17.38 10.15
CA THR A 77 -7.10 16.01 10.10
C THR A 77 -7.89 15.71 11.38
N PRO A 78 -8.85 14.77 11.35
CA PRO A 78 -9.58 14.36 12.56
C PRO A 78 -8.64 14.01 13.72
N GLU A 79 -9.11 14.26 14.94
CA GLU A 79 -8.37 13.92 16.15
C GLU A 79 -8.47 12.41 16.43
N PRO A 80 -7.56 11.81 17.24
CA PRO A 80 -7.59 10.38 17.57
C PRO A 80 -8.90 9.92 18.24
N GLU A 81 -9.64 10.83 18.87
CA GLU A 81 -10.96 10.56 19.45
C GLU A 81 -12.07 10.45 18.40
N GLU A 82 -11.86 11.02 17.22
CA GLU A 82 -12.82 11.06 16.11
C GLU A 82 -12.58 9.93 15.10
N SER A 83 -11.31 9.53 14.93
CA SER A 83 -10.88 8.58 13.90
C SER A 83 -9.78 7.66 14.41
N ASN A 84 -9.87 6.36 14.10
CA ASN A 84 -8.85 5.37 14.44
C ASN A 84 -7.54 5.46 13.63
N VAL A 85 -7.51 6.30 12.59
CA VAL A 85 -6.36 6.46 11.67
C VAL A 85 -5.78 7.86 11.67
N CYS A 86 -6.51 8.87 12.16
CA CYS A 86 -6.05 10.25 12.15
C CYS A 86 -5.43 10.68 13.49
N THR A 87 -4.57 11.70 13.42
CA THR A 87 -3.74 12.13 14.55
C THR A 87 -3.79 13.64 14.80
N GLY A 88 -4.79 14.37 14.29
CA GLY A 88 -4.91 15.81 14.52
C GLY A 88 -3.86 16.68 13.83
N VAL A 89 -3.38 16.29 12.65
CA VAL A 89 -2.29 16.99 11.95
C VAL A 89 -2.76 18.37 11.47
N ARG A 90 -2.02 19.40 11.88
CA ARG A 90 -2.27 20.80 11.53
C ARG A 90 -1.39 21.23 10.37
N VAL A 91 -2.02 21.61 9.25
CA VAL A 91 -1.34 22.20 8.10
C VAL A 91 -1.63 23.71 8.08
N ASN A 92 -0.60 24.55 8.04
CA ASN A 92 -0.79 25.98 7.86
C ASN A 92 -0.85 26.40 6.39
N SER A 93 -1.30 27.62 6.13
CA SER A 93 -1.50 28.14 4.76
C SER A 93 -0.23 28.13 3.91
N ARG A 94 0.94 28.41 4.50
CA ARG A 94 2.22 28.34 3.79
C ARG A 94 2.53 26.91 3.34
N GLN A 95 2.28 25.91 4.19
CA GLN A 95 2.51 24.51 3.85
C GLN A 95 1.49 24.03 2.81
N GLY A 96 0.19 24.24 3.05
CA GLY A 96 -0.87 23.75 2.15
C GLY A 96 -0.80 24.38 0.76
N LEU A 97 -0.57 25.69 0.65
CA LEU A 97 -0.52 26.36 -0.65
C LEU A 97 0.81 26.13 -1.39
N ARG A 98 1.89 25.73 -0.71
CA ARG A 98 3.16 25.36 -1.37
C ARG A 98 3.02 24.18 -2.32
N VAL A 99 1.99 23.34 -2.16
CA VAL A 99 1.68 22.25 -3.09
C VAL A 99 1.33 22.76 -4.50
N LEU A 100 0.95 24.03 -4.67
CA LEU A 100 0.70 24.60 -5.98
C LEU A 100 1.97 24.92 -6.78
N ASP A 101 3.12 25.04 -6.12
CA ASP A 101 4.38 25.39 -6.76
C ASP A 101 5.02 24.13 -7.39
N PRO A 102 5.08 24.04 -8.75
CA PRO A 102 5.59 22.86 -9.44
C PRO A 102 7.10 22.64 -9.25
N GLU A 103 7.84 23.71 -8.96
CA GLU A 103 9.29 23.67 -8.71
C GLU A 103 9.57 23.31 -7.25
N ALA A 104 8.61 23.51 -6.35
CA ALA A 104 8.67 23.00 -5.00
C ALA A 104 8.16 21.57 -4.88
N GLY A 105 8.86 20.78 -4.06
CA GLY A 105 8.31 19.53 -3.54
C GLY A 105 7.10 19.78 -2.63
N THR A 106 6.19 18.81 -2.58
CA THR A 106 5.07 18.79 -1.62
C THR A 106 5.61 18.65 -0.20
N PRO A 107 5.20 19.50 0.76
CA PRO A 107 5.59 19.32 2.17
C PRO A 107 5.15 17.95 2.72
N ALA A 108 6.03 17.27 3.45
CA ALA A 108 5.74 15.94 4.02
C ALA A 108 4.45 15.91 4.86
N VAL A 109 4.20 16.96 5.65
CA VAL A 109 2.97 17.09 6.46
C VAL A 109 1.69 17.10 5.61
N CYS A 110 1.74 17.63 4.38
CA CYS A 110 0.61 17.60 3.46
C CYS A 110 0.38 16.17 2.95
N THR A 111 1.46 15.48 2.54
CA THR A 111 1.42 14.07 2.11
C THR A 111 0.80 13.18 3.17
N GLU A 112 1.22 13.34 4.43
CA GLU A 112 0.66 12.62 5.57
C GLU A 112 -0.81 12.97 5.82
N SER A 113 -1.16 14.26 5.87
CA SER A 113 -2.55 14.69 6.07
C SER A 113 -3.48 14.14 5.01
N TYR A 114 -3.02 14.10 3.75
CA TYR A 114 -3.78 13.57 2.64
C TYR A 114 -3.99 12.05 2.76
N LEU A 115 -2.95 11.31 3.19
CA LEU A 115 -3.05 9.87 3.43
C LEU A 115 -4.02 9.55 4.58
N GLN A 116 -4.04 10.40 5.63
CA GLN A 116 -5.03 10.33 6.71
C GLN A 116 -6.45 10.48 6.16
N PHE A 117 -6.72 11.51 5.35
CA PHE A 117 -8.04 11.70 4.74
C PHE A 117 -8.46 10.52 3.84
N ILE A 118 -7.52 9.93 3.10
CA ILE A 118 -7.81 8.75 2.27
C ILE A 118 -8.26 7.56 3.14
N CYS A 119 -7.49 7.22 4.18
CA CYS A 119 -7.79 6.09 5.05
C CYS A 119 -9.09 6.32 5.83
N ASP A 120 -9.26 7.53 6.37
CA ASP A 120 -10.46 7.94 7.11
C ASP A 120 -11.72 7.76 6.27
N TYR A 121 -11.72 8.34 5.06
CA TYR A 121 -12.87 8.28 4.18
C TYR A 121 -13.18 6.85 3.74
N ALA A 122 -12.16 6.05 3.40
CA ALA A 122 -12.36 4.65 3.04
C ALA A 122 -12.92 3.82 4.20
N ASN A 123 -12.44 4.04 5.43
CA ASN A 123 -12.98 3.40 6.62
C ASN A 123 -14.43 3.81 6.90
N ARG A 124 -14.78 5.11 6.80
CA ARG A 124 -16.17 5.58 6.96
C ARG A 124 -17.11 4.96 5.93
N TRP A 125 -16.70 4.95 4.67
CA TRP A 125 -17.48 4.36 3.60
C TRP A 125 -17.70 2.86 3.82
N HIS A 126 -16.64 2.12 4.15
CA HIS A 126 -16.76 0.69 4.45
C HIS A 126 -17.61 0.42 5.69
N SER A 127 -17.58 1.30 6.69
CA SER A 127 -18.42 1.16 7.88
C SER A 127 -19.89 1.27 7.53
N THR A 128 -20.22 2.23 6.67
CA THR A 128 -21.57 2.44 6.15
C THR A 128 -22.04 1.26 5.30
N LEU A 129 -21.16 0.72 4.45
CA LEU A 129 -21.48 -0.37 3.53
C LEU A 129 -21.78 -1.68 4.28
N THR A 130 -20.99 -2.04 5.29
CA THR A 130 -21.09 -3.34 5.97
C THR A 130 -21.91 -3.29 7.26
N GLY A 131 -22.17 -2.09 7.80
CA GLY A 131 -22.77 -1.90 9.12
C GLY A 131 -21.82 -2.22 10.29
N LEU A 132 -20.54 -2.49 10.02
CA LEU A 132 -19.51 -2.70 11.03
C LEU A 132 -18.65 -1.45 11.19
N ASP A 133 -18.39 -1.01 12.41
CA ASP A 133 -17.55 0.16 12.64
C ASP A 133 -16.08 -0.12 12.34
N TYR A 134 -15.51 0.63 11.40
CA TYR A 134 -14.11 0.62 11.02
C TYR A 134 -13.44 1.99 11.13
N HIS A 135 -14.17 3.01 11.58
CA HIS A 135 -13.72 4.40 11.58
C HIS A 135 -13.53 4.95 12.99
N SER A 136 -14.47 4.70 13.90
CA SER A 136 -14.43 5.35 15.22
C SER A 136 -13.17 4.97 16.00
N ALA A 137 -12.77 5.82 16.93
CA ALA A 137 -11.67 5.55 17.84
C ALA A 137 -11.76 4.13 18.45
N ASN A 138 -10.64 3.42 18.48
CA ASN A 138 -10.49 2.03 18.95
C ASN A 138 -11.16 0.93 18.09
N SER A 139 -11.82 1.27 16.98
CA SER A 139 -12.30 0.27 16.01
C SER A 139 -11.14 -0.29 15.18
N ASP A 140 -11.32 -1.49 14.63
CA ASP A 140 -10.31 -2.12 13.76
C ASP A 140 -10.37 -1.52 12.34
N PRO A 141 -9.33 -0.80 11.87
CA PRO A 141 -9.38 -0.16 10.57
C PRO A 141 -9.30 -1.17 9.43
N ARG A 142 -10.00 -0.89 8.32
CA ARG A 142 -9.83 -1.59 7.04
C ARG A 142 -8.68 -1.02 6.22
N PHE A 143 -8.43 0.28 6.34
CA PHE A 143 -7.34 0.99 5.70
C PHE A 143 -6.54 1.69 6.78
N PHE A 144 -5.23 1.50 6.76
CA PHE A 144 -4.33 2.07 7.76
C PHE A 144 -3.05 2.52 7.10
N PHE A 145 -2.32 3.40 7.77
CA PHE A 145 -0.96 3.77 7.41
C PHE A 145 -0.19 4.05 8.70
N PHE A 146 1.14 3.94 8.69
CA PHE A 146 1.94 4.39 9.82
C PHE A 146 2.20 5.90 9.71
N PRO A 147 1.74 6.72 10.68
CA PRO A 147 2.06 8.14 10.75
C PRO A 147 3.55 8.46 10.67
N SER A 148 3.88 9.63 10.15
CA SER A 148 5.28 10.01 9.89
C SER A 148 6.09 10.17 11.18
N HIS A 149 5.45 10.54 12.29
CA HIS A 149 6.09 10.62 13.61
C HIS A 149 6.57 9.25 14.12
N GLN A 150 6.09 8.15 13.55
CA GLN A 150 6.54 6.80 13.87
C GLN A 150 7.80 6.41 13.10
N LEU A 151 8.28 7.25 12.16
CA LEU A 151 9.55 7.05 11.44
C LEU A 151 9.71 5.65 10.83
N PHE A 152 8.59 5.03 10.42
CA PHE A 152 8.54 3.62 10.08
C PHE A 152 9.59 3.21 9.04
N TYR A 153 9.76 4.00 7.97
CA TYR A 153 10.72 3.65 6.93
C TYR A 153 12.17 3.72 7.40
N SER A 154 12.58 4.74 8.17
CA SER A 154 13.96 4.80 8.67
C SER A 154 14.20 3.67 9.67
N GLN A 155 13.26 3.43 10.57
CA GLN A 155 13.33 2.31 11.51
C GLN A 155 13.40 0.97 10.77
N LEU A 156 12.63 0.78 9.70
CA LEU A 156 12.66 -0.44 8.88
C LEU A 156 14.04 -0.71 8.29
N MET A 157 14.76 0.35 7.90
CA MET A 157 16.08 0.23 7.29
C MET A 157 17.21 0.14 8.31
N GLU A 158 17.00 0.61 9.54
CA GLU A 158 18.03 0.69 10.60
C GLU A 158 17.95 -0.47 11.61
N ASN A 159 16.74 -0.95 11.91
CA ASN A 159 16.50 -1.96 12.94
C ASN A 159 16.45 -3.38 12.34
N THR A 160 16.54 -4.37 13.23
CA THR A 160 16.27 -5.77 12.87
C THR A 160 14.77 -6.00 12.58
N PRO A 161 14.42 -7.03 11.80
CA PRO A 161 13.02 -7.39 11.56
C PRO A 161 12.22 -7.66 12.85
N GLU A 162 12.85 -8.24 13.86
CA GLU A 162 12.25 -8.55 15.17
C GLU A 162 11.94 -7.28 15.97
N GLU A 163 12.87 -6.34 16.03
CA GLU A 163 12.65 -5.01 16.65
C GLU A 163 11.54 -4.25 15.92
N MET A 164 11.52 -4.28 14.59
CA MET A 164 10.44 -3.68 13.80
C MET A 164 9.08 -4.34 14.05
N ALA A 165 9.05 -5.66 14.23
CA ALA A 165 7.84 -6.38 14.58
C ALA A 165 7.31 -5.99 15.97
N GLU A 166 8.20 -5.79 16.95
CA GLU A 166 7.85 -5.33 18.29
C GLU A 166 7.28 -3.90 18.25
N GLU A 167 7.94 -2.97 17.55
CA GLU A 167 7.46 -1.59 17.41
C GLU A 167 6.10 -1.55 16.70
N THR A 168 5.94 -2.34 15.63
CA THR A 168 4.66 -2.49 14.93
C THR A 168 3.55 -2.95 15.88
N GLY A 169 3.86 -3.89 16.78
CA GLY A 169 2.91 -4.46 17.74
C GLY A 169 2.34 -3.44 18.72
N LYS A 170 2.95 -2.26 18.89
CA LYS A 170 2.43 -1.16 19.73
C LYS A 170 1.24 -0.46 19.11
N TYR A 171 1.11 -0.50 17.78
CA TYR A 171 0.07 0.23 17.03
C TYR A 171 -0.88 -0.70 16.29
N LEU A 172 -0.40 -1.89 15.90
CA LEU A 172 -1.16 -2.80 15.05
C LEU A 172 -0.99 -4.24 15.53
N THR A 173 -2.10 -4.87 15.92
CA THR A 173 -2.10 -6.30 16.23
C THR A 173 -2.12 -7.15 14.95
N ARG A 174 -1.64 -8.39 15.04
CA ARG A 174 -1.73 -9.37 13.92
C ARG A 174 -3.18 -9.61 13.48
N ALA A 175 -4.11 -9.63 14.43
CA ALA A 175 -5.52 -9.86 14.13
C ALA A 175 -6.13 -8.69 13.35
N GLN A 176 -5.80 -7.46 13.72
CA GLN A 176 -6.16 -6.25 12.98
C GLN A 176 -5.53 -6.25 11.58
N PHE A 177 -4.23 -6.57 11.48
CA PHE A 177 -3.54 -6.65 10.20
C PHE A 177 -4.28 -7.56 9.21
N TRP A 178 -4.70 -8.76 9.61
CA TRP A 178 -5.42 -9.67 8.72
C TRP A 178 -6.84 -9.23 8.35
N LYS A 179 -7.43 -8.25 9.06
CA LYS A 179 -8.73 -7.64 8.69
C LYS A 179 -8.56 -6.51 7.67
N MET A 180 -7.37 -5.96 7.52
CA MET A 180 -7.11 -4.83 6.62
C MET A 180 -7.20 -5.21 5.15
N ARG A 181 -7.73 -4.28 4.36
CA ARG A 181 -7.66 -4.29 2.91
C ARG A 181 -6.32 -3.73 2.43
N PHE A 182 -5.89 -2.60 3.00
CA PHE A 182 -4.58 -2.00 2.72
C PHE A 182 -3.94 -1.41 3.97
N LEU A 183 -2.63 -1.62 4.07
CA LEU A 183 -1.70 -0.89 4.92
C LEU A 183 -0.76 -0.09 4.00
N PHE A 184 -0.79 1.24 4.10
CA PHE A 184 0.06 2.13 3.33
C PHE A 184 1.32 2.53 4.10
N LEU A 185 2.46 2.46 3.43
CA LEU A 185 3.76 2.83 3.95
C LEU A 185 4.37 3.90 3.04
N LEU A 186 4.77 5.03 3.62
CA LEU A 186 5.51 6.07 2.91
C LEU A 186 7.00 5.73 2.95
N ILE A 187 7.61 5.57 1.78
CA ILE A 187 9.02 5.24 1.63
C ILE A 187 9.77 6.52 1.26
N ASN A 188 10.33 7.19 2.26
CA ASN A 188 11.01 8.47 2.13
C ASN A 188 12.52 8.28 2.06
N PHE A 189 13.14 8.51 0.90
CA PHE A 189 14.57 8.30 0.70
C PHE A 189 15.20 9.41 -0.15
N VAL A 190 16.51 9.56 -0.05
CA VAL A 190 17.28 10.47 -0.91
C VAL A 190 18.04 9.63 -1.93
N PRO A 191 17.66 9.65 -3.22
CA PRO A 191 18.38 8.94 -4.26
C PRO A 191 19.83 9.40 -4.34
N HIS A 192 20.77 8.48 -4.56
CA HIS A 192 22.19 8.84 -4.67
C HIS A 192 22.42 9.87 -5.78
N LYS A 193 23.23 10.90 -5.49
CA LYS A 193 23.52 12.07 -6.36
C LYS A 193 22.35 13.04 -6.54
N GLN A 194 21.25 12.88 -5.82
CA GLN A 194 20.20 13.89 -5.69
C GLN A 194 20.28 14.52 -4.30
N THR A 195 19.96 15.80 -4.20
CA THR A 195 19.87 16.53 -2.92
C THR A 195 18.46 16.48 -2.35
N ASP A 196 17.47 16.29 -3.21
CA ASP A 196 16.07 16.38 -2.84
C ASP A 196 15.51 15.01 -2.44
N ALA A 197 14.71 15.02 -1.37
CA ALA A 197 14.01 13.84 -0.91
C ALA A 197 12.98 13.36 -1.93
N HIS A 198 12.85 12.05 -2.04
CA HIS A 198 11.85 11.38 -2.86
C HIS A 198 10.94 10.54 -1.98
N VAL A 199 9.68 10.43 -2.37
CA VAL A 199 8.70 9.55 -1.71
C VAL A 199 8.12 8.57 -2.71
N ALA A 200 8.04 7.31 -2.28
CA ALA A 200 7.31 6.24 -2.94
C ALA A 200 6.23 5.67 -2.02
N LEU A 201 5.27 4.96 -2.59
CA LEU A 201 4.22 4.25 -1.86
C LEU A 201 4.55 2.77 -1.82
N CYS A 202 4.50 2.16 -0.63
CA CYS A 202 4.33 0.72 -0.51
C CYS A 202 2.93 0.43 0.05
N ALA A 203 2.10 -0.29 -0.70
CA ALA A 203 0.79 -0.74 -0.23
C ALA A 203 0.85 -2.24 0.02
N VAL A 204 0.64 -2.65 1.27
CA VAL A 204 0.52 -4.05 1.66
C VAL A 204 -0.96 -4.39 1.74
N SER A 205 -1.42 -5.42 1.04
CA SER A 205 -2.77 -5.95 1.19
C SER A 205 -2.73 -7.29 1.92
N PRO A 206 -3.09 -7.33 3.21
CA PRO A 206 -3.21 -8.59 3.94
C PRO A 206 -4.34 -9.46 3.39
N GLU A 207 -5.47 -8.85 3.01
CA GLU A 207 -6.62 -9.53 2.39
C GLU A 207 -6.22 -10.31 1.12
N ALA A 208 -5.39 -9.72 0.25
CA ALA A 208 -4.93 -10.36 -0.99
C ALA A 208 -3.54 -11.01 -0.91
N LYS A 209 -2.83 -10.85 0.22
CA LYS A 209 -1.41 -11.21 0.40
C LYS A 209 -0.53 -10.61 -0.69
N THR A 210 -0.68 -9.32 -0.96
CA THR A 210 0.13 -8.62 -1.95
C THR A 210 0.95 -7.49 -1.34
N VAL A 211 2.06 -7.17 -2.00
CA VAL A 211 2.83 -5.95 -1.76
C VAL A 211 3.00 -5.23 -3.09
N ASP A 212 2.55 -3.99 -3.13
CA ASP A 212 2.69 -3.06 -4.24
C ASP A 212 3.73 -2.00 -3.88
N TYR A 213 4.89 -2.02 -4.54
CA TYR A 213 5.84 -0.92 -4.47
C TYR A 213 5.67 -0.02 -5.69
N ILE A 214 5.26 1.23 -5.44
CA ILE A 214 4.87 2.18 -6.48
C ILE A 214 5.72 3.44 -6.33
N CYS A 215 6.56 3.71 -7.33
CA CYS A 215 7.45 4.86 -7.34
C CYS A 215 7.37 5.58 -8.68
N SER A 216 6.91 6.83 -8.67
CA SER A 216 6.84 7.64 -9.88
C SER A 216 8.23 8.01 -10.43
N GLY A 217 9.28 7.92 -9.61
CA GLY A 217 10.66 8.08 -10.07
C GLY A 217 11.27 6.86 -10.76
N GLY A 218 10.51 5.77 -10.95
CA GLY A 218 10.96 4.54 -11.61
C GLY A 218 11.87 3.66 -10.76
N ASP A 219 11.87 3.83 -9.44
CA ASP A 219 12.50 2.88 -8.52
C ASP A 219 11.61 1.64 -8.35
N THR A 220 12.20 0.45 -8.30
CA THR A 220 11.46 -0.80 -8.03
C THR A 220 11.56 -1.24 -6.56
N GLY A 221 12.36 -0.53 -5.74
CA GLY A 221 12.59 -0.88 -4.34
C GLY A 221 13.38 -2.18 -4.14
N LEU A 222 13.83 -2.79 -5.24
CA LEU A 222 14.71 -3.96 -5.24
C LEU A 222 16.18 -3.53 -5.37
N PRO A 223 17.14 -4.35 -4.89
CA PRO A 223 18.58 -4.03 -5.01
C PRO A 223 19.07 -3.84 -6.45
N ASN A 224 18.42 -4.49 -7.42
CA ASN A 224 18.72 -4.39 -8.85
C ASN A 224 17.83 -3.36 -9.58
N SER A 225 17.28 -2.38 -8.85
CA SER A 225 16.45 -1.31 -9.42
C SER A 225 17.16 -0.60 -10.58
N PRO A 226 16.44 -0.28 -11.68
CA PRO A 226 17.01 0.46 -12.81
C PRO A 226 17.43 1.88 -12.41
N ARG A 227 16.85 2.42 -11.33
CA ARG A 227 17.32 3.65 -10.70
C ARG A 227 18.50 3.30 -9.79
N SER A 228 19.70 3.75 -10.16
CA SER A 228 20.88 3.60 -9.31
C SER A 228 20.62 4.25 -7.94
N ALA A 229 20.80 3.45 -6.88
CA ALA A 229 20.48 3.81 -5.49
C ALA A 229 19.01 4.20 -5.22
N GLY A 230 18.07 3.34 -5.66
CA GLY A 230 16.71 3.30 -5.13
C GLY A 230 16.62 2.95 -3.64
N SER A 231 15.40 2.84 -3.11
CA SER A 231 15.15 2.64 -1.67
C SER A 231 15.65 1.30 -1.12
N ARG A 232 15.71 0.27 -1.99
CA ARG A 232 16.08 -1.12 -1.64
C ARG A 232 15.23 -1.72 -0.51
N CYS A 233 14.05 -1.17 -0.25
CA CYS A 233 13.26 -1.48 0.94
C CYS A 233 12.43 -2.76 0.82
N VAL A 234 12.18 -3.27 -0.40
CA VAL A 234 11.27 -4.40 -0.61
C VAL A 234 11.72 -5.67 0.13
N PRO A 235 13.00 -6.09 0.10
CA PRO A 235 13.46 -7.21 0.91
C PRO A 235 13.23 -6.99 2.42
N GLU A 236 13.46 -5.77 2.92
CA GLU A 236 13.26 -5.45 4.35
C GLU A 236 11.79 -5.47 4.74
N ILE A 237 10.89 -5.00 3.87
CA ILE A 237 9.43 -5.11 4.08
C ILE A 237 9.02 -6.57 4.27
N PHE A 238 9.50 -7.48 3.43
CA PHE A 238 9.16 -8.89 3.58
C PHE A 238 9.82 -9.56 4.79
N ALA A 239 11.03 -9.14 5.17
CA ALA A 239 11.67 -9.60 6.40
C ALA A 239 10.85 -9.16 7.64
N TRP A 240 10.45 -7.90 7.69
CA TRP A 240 9.54 -7.37 8.70
C TRP A 240 8.20 -8.12 8.73
N LEU A 241 7.55 -8.34 7.58
CA LEU A 241 6.30 -9.10 7.50
C LEU A 241 6.47 -10.54 8.05
N SER A 242 7.60 -11.18 7.75
CA SER A 242 7.94 -12.50 8.27
C SER A 242 8.04 -12.50 9.79
N ALA A 243 8.76 -11.54 10.37
CA ALA A 243 8.91 -11.42 11.83
C ALA A 243 7.58 -11.04 12.51
N PHE A 244 6.87 -10.04 11.96
CA PHE A 244 5.63 -9.54 12.51
C PHE A 244 4.53 -10.59 12.49
N LEU A 245 4.37 -11.36 11.41
CA LEU A 245 3.30 -12.36 11.29
C LEU A 245 3.72 -13.76 11.80
N GLY A 246 5.02 -14.01 11.94
CA GLY A 246 5.58 -15.28 12.39
C GLY A 246 5.09 -16.46 11.56
N ASN A 247 4.56 -17.49 12.23
CA ASN A 247 4.09 -18.72 11.58
C ASN A 247 2.92 -18.55 10.59
N SER A 248 2.25 -17.39 10.60
CA SER A 248 1.19 -17.10 9.64
C SER A 248 1.71 -16.59 8.29
N PHE A 249 2.98 -16.20 8.22
CA PHE A 249 3.59 -15.76 6.97
C PHE A 249 4.04 -16.95 6.13
N LEU A 250 3.52 -17.04 4.90
CA LEU A 250 3.87 -18.05 3.91
C LEU A 250 4.35 -17.37 2.63
N PRO A 251 5.68 -17.21 2.41
CA PRO A 251 6.20 -16.33 1.36
C PRO A 251 5.72 -16.66 -0.05
N TYR A 252 5.44 -17.93 -0.34
CA TYR A 252 4.95 -18.36 -1.66
C TYR A 252 3.47 -18.09 -1.91
N GLU A 253 2.70 -17.70 -0.89
CA GLU A 253 1.34 -17.20 -1.06
C GLU A 253 1.32 -15.70 -1.35
N TRP A 254 2.41 -15.00 -1.02
CA TRP A 254 2.49 -13.57 -1.26
C TRP A 254 2.88 -13.27 -2.71
N ARG A 255 2.41 -12.12 -3.21
CA ARG A 255 2.79 -11.59 -4.53
C ARG A 255 3.32 -10.17 -4.42
N LEU A 256 4.19 -9.83 -5.35
CA LEU A 256 4.87 -8.55 -5.42
C LEU A 256 4.65 -7.91 -6.80
N ARG A 257 4.40 -6.61 -6.80
CA ARG A 257 4.38 -5.75 -8.00
C ARG A 257 5.22 -4.50 -7.73
N THR A 258 6.17 -4.17 -8.61
CA THR A 258 7.13 -3.07 -8.40
C THR A 258 7.24 -2.08 -9.56
N ASP A 259 6.53 -2.33 -10.66
CA ASP A 259 6.68 -1.65 -11.95
C ASP A 259 5.36 -1.15 -12.56
N ALA A 260 4.28 -1.12 -11.76
CA ALA A 260 2.95 -0.77 -12.25
C ALA A 260 2.58 0.72 -12.14
N GLY A 261 3.39 1.53 -11.47
CA GLY A 261 3.11 2.95 -11.23
C GLY A 261 3.34 3.84 -12.45
N HIS A 262 2.57 4.92 -12.54
CA HIS A 262 2.84 5.97 -13.52
C HIS A 262 4.13 6.74 -13.18
N VAL A 263 5.01 6.87 -14.17
CA VAL A 263 6.30 7.57 -14.03
C VAL A 263 6.11 9.07 -14.21
N GLN A 264 6.68 9.86 -13.31
CA GLN A 264 6.67 11.32 -13.37
C GLN A 264 7.81 11.88 -14.25
N GLU A 265 7.66 13.13 -14.68
CA GLU A 265 8.78 13.85 -15.31
C GLU A 265 9.88 14.12 -14.26
N ARG A 266 11.14 13.80 -14.59
CA ARG A 266 12.26 13.79 -13.62
C ARG A 266 12.60 15.16 -13.03
N SER A 267 12.24 16.24 -13.72
CA SER A 267 12.50 17.62 -13.30
C SER A 267 11.48 18.16 -12.30
N ARG A 268 10.33 17.48 -12.10
CA ARG A 268 9.23 18.02 -11.29
C ARG A 268 9.19 17.43 -9.88
N GLY A 269 8.85 18.28 -8.90
CA GLY A 269 8.65 17.92 -7.50
C GLY A 269 7.35 17.18 -7.19
N ASP A 270 6.86 16.32 -8.08
CA ASP A 270 5.51 15.73 -8.03
C ASP A 270 5.40 14.38 -7.30
N CYS A 271 6.50 13.85 -6.74
CA CYS A 271 6.54 12.46 -6.28
C CYS A 271 5.52 12.13 -5.18
N ALA A 272 5.27 13.09 -4.28
CA ALA A 272 4.25 12.98 -3.25
C ALA A 272 2.81 13.00 -3.82
N ILE A 273 2.56 13.81 -4.86
CA ILE A 273 1.25 13.90 -5.51
C ILE A 273 0.94 12.56 -6.19
N TYR A 274 1.91 11.99 -6.91
CA TYR A 274 1.77 10.65 -7.48
C TYR A 274 1.57 9.60 -6.38
N THR A 275 2.35 9.65 -5.30
CA THR A 275 2.25 8.73 -4.16
C THR A 275 0.84 8.70 -3.58
N VAL A 276 0.29 9.85 -3.18
CA VAL A 276 -1.06 9.86 -2.57
C VAL A 276 -2.16 9.63 -3.59
N THR A 277 -1.95 9.97 -4.87
CA THR A 277 -2.95 9.69 -5.92
C THR A 277 -3.05 8.19 -6.16
N HIS A 278 -1.92 7.45 -6.19
CA HIS A 278 -1.96 5.99 -6.26
C HIS A 278 -2.58 5.38 -4.99
N ALA A 279 -2.28 5.92 -3.79
CA ALA A 279 -2.90 5.46 -2.56
C ALA A 279 -4.43 5.66 -2.59
N GLN A 280 -4.90 6.81 -3.09
CA GLN A 280 -6.32 7.09 -3.29
C GLN A 280 -6.95 6.11 -4.27
N CYS A 281 -6.30 5.83 -5.40
CA CYS A 281 -6.82 4.90 -6.40
C CYS A 281 -6.89 3.46 -5.88
N LEU A 282 -5.94 3.03 -5.06
CA LEU A 282 -6.02 1.72 -4.38
C LEU A 282 -7.13 1.70 -3.33
N ALA A 283 -7.18 2.71 -2.46
CA ALA A 283 -8.14 2.78 -1.37
C ALA A 283 -9.60 2.83 -1.87
N PHE A 284 -9.84 3.54 -2.98
CA PHE A 284 -11.18 3.75 -3.52
C PHE A 284 -11.57 2.68 -4.57
N GLY A 285 -10.72 1.68 -4.78
CA GLY A 285 -11.01 0.53 -5.65
C GLY A 285 -10.84 0.80 -7.15
N TYR A 286 -10.17 1.89 -7.55
CA TYR A 286 -9.89 2.19 -8.96
C TYR A 286 -8.73 1.39 -9.54
N GLY A 287 -7.90 0.81 -8.67
CA GLY A 287 -6.69 0.09 -9.06
C GLY A 287 -5.57 1.02 -9.52
N ILE A 288 -4.52 0.44 -10.08
CA ILE A 288 -3.35 1.18 -10.59
C ILE A 288 -3.42 1.31 -12.12
N LYS A 289 -3.90 0.27 -12.80
CA LYS A 289 -4.06 0.27 -14.24
C LYS A 289 -5.21 1.21 -14.60
N ASP A 290 -4.98 2.12 -15.55
CA ASP A 290 -5.96 3.08 -16.07
C ASP A 290 -6.43 4.17 -15.07
N SER A 291 -5.83 4.24 -13.87
CA SER A 291 -6.26 5.19 -12.83
C SER A 291 -5.75 6.62 -13.06
N PHE A 292 -4.79 6.81 -13.96
CA PHE A 292 -4.35 8.12 -14.45
C PHE A 292 -4.71 8.27 -15.92
N PRO A 293 -5.04 9.49 -16.39
CA PRO A 293 -5.22 9.71 -17.81
C PRO A 293 -3.89 9.59 -18.56
N SER A 294 -3.93 9.21 -19.84
CA SER A 294 -2.70 9.05 -20.65
C SER A 294 -1.85 10.33 -20.72
N ASP A 295 -2.50 11.49 -20.65
CA ASP A 295 -1.91 12.82 -20.66
C ASP A 295 -1.69 13.41 -19.26
N HIS A 296 -1.69 12.60 -18.20
CA HIS A 296 -1.61 13.04 -16.80
C HIS A 296 -0.50 14.06 -16.48
N GLN A 297 0.65 13.97 -17.13
CA GLN A 297 1.75 14.94 -16.99
C GLN A 297 1.34 16.38 -17.33
N THR A 298 0.52 16.54 -18.37
CA THR A 298 -0.01 17.85 -18.78
C THR A 298 -1.08 18.35 -17.82
N LYS A 299 -1.79 17.43 -17.15
CA LYS A 299 -2.86 17.72 -16.20
C LYS A 299 -2.41 17.77 -14.74
N ILE A 300 -1.11 17.58 -14.46
CA ILE A 300 -0.63 17.48 -13.07
C ILE A 300 -0.86 18.78 -12.28
N LEU A 301 -0.88 19.94 -12.95
CA LEU A 301 -1.22 21.22 -12.33
C LEU A 301 -2.67 21.25 -11.83
N ASN A 302 -3.60 20.62 -12.56
CA ASN A 302 -4.98 20.46 -12.09
C ASN A 302 -5.03 19.50 -10.91
N ARG A 303 -4.25 18.42 -10.93
CA ARG A 303 -4.16 17.50 -9.79
C ARG A 303 -3.63 18.19 -8.54
N ARG A 304 -2.62 19.07 -8.67
CA ARG A 304 -2.13 19.94 -7.57
C ARG A 304 -3.24 20.82 -7.00
N ARG A 305 -4.02 21.47 -7.87
CA ARG A 305 -5.16 22.30 -7.44
C ARG A 305 -6.23 21.48 -6.72
N ARG A 306 -6.56 20.28 -7.23
CA ARG A 306 -7.48 19.34 -6.57
C ARG A 306 -6.94 18.91 -5.22
N TYR A 307 -5.67 18.52 -5.14
CA TYR A 307 -5.02 18.17 -3.88
C TYR A 307 -5.20 19.28 -2.84
N VAL A 308 -4.89 20.53 -3.21
CA VAL A 308 -5.00 21.69 -2.31
C VAL A 308 -6.46 21.99 -1.97
N GLN A 309 -7.39 21.78 -2.90
CA GLN A 309 -8.81 21.81 -2.63
C GLN A 309 -9.17 20.77 -1.56
N ASP A 310 -8.78 19.51 -1.71
CA ASP A 310 -9.15 18.45 -0.76
C ASP A 310 -8.58 18.77 0.64
N LEU A 311 -7.34 19.28 0.74
CA LEU A 311 -6.81 19.81 2.00
C LEU A 311 -7.62 20.98 2.55
N MET A 312 -7.97 21.96 1.70
CA MET A 312 -8.72 23.15 2.11
C MET A 312 -10.09 22.81 2.72
N TYR A 313 -10.71 21.73 2.25
CA TYR A 313 -11.99 21.23 2.73
C TYR A 313 -11.85 20.08 3.75
N GLN A 314 -10.65 19.83 4.26
CA GLN A 314 -10.37 18.84 5.30
C GLN A 314 -10.76 17.41 4.89
N GLY A 315 -10.45 17.04 3.65
CA GLY A 315 -10.63 15.69 3.12
C GLY A 315 -11.86 15.53 2.24
N PHE A 316 -12.47 14.35 2.33
CA PHE A 316 -13.51 13.88 1.43
C PHE A 316 -14.84 13.72 2.14
N THR A 317 -15.95 13.90 1.41
CA THR A 317 -17.30 13.84 1.98
C THR A 317 -18.11 12.70 1.39
N ASP A 318 -19.07 12.21 2.17
CA ASP A 318 -20.06 11.28 1.65
C ASP A 318 -20.97 11.99 0.65
N PHE A 319 -21.57 11.24 -0.25
CA PHE A 319 -22.52 11.79 -1.20
C PHE A 319 -23.78 12.27 -0.49
N GLN A 320 -24.27 13.42 -0.92
CA GLN A 320 -25.52 13.99 -0.47
C GLN A 320 -26.40 14.30 -1.68
N ASP A 321 -27.61 13.75 -1.69
CA ASP A 321 -28.56 13.99 -2.77
C ASP A 321 -28.94 15.48 -2.85
N GLY A 322 -28.99 16.02 -4.07
CA GLY A 322 -29.23 17.44 -4.32
C GLY A 322 -28.09 18.40 -3.96
N ALA A 323 -26.94 17.91 -3.48
CA ALA A 323 -25.75 18.73 -3.21
C ALA A 323 -24.76 18.76 -4.40
N GLU A 324 -23.82 19.71 -4.39
CA GLU A 324 -22.79 19.82 -5.44
C GLU A 324 -21.76 18.69 -5.42
N ASN A 325 -21.62 17.98 -4.28
CA ASN A 325 -20.75 16.80 -4.14
C ASN A 325 -19.29 17.04 -4.60
N THR A 326 -18.78 18.25 -4.40
CA THR A 326 -17.43 18.65 -4.84
C THR A 326 -16.33 17.80 -4.21
N GLN A 327 -16.50 17.36 -2.96
CA GLN A 327 -15.56 16.50 -2.22
C GLN A 327 -15.92 15.02 -2.17
N TYR A 328 -16.97 14.62 -2.88
CA TYR A 328 -17.33 13.21 -2.99
C TYR A 328 -16.48 12.51 -4.05
N TYR A 329 -15.87 11.37 -3.72
CA TYR A 329 -15.22 10.50 -4.70
C TYR A 329 -15.85 9.12 -4.58
N PRO A 330 -16.32 8.50 -5.66
CA PRO A 330 -17.01 7.21 -5.55
C PRO A 330 -16.06 6.11 -5.11
N LEU A 331 -16.43 5.31 -4.11
CA LEU A 331 -15.68 4.11 -3.75
C LEU A 331 -16.30 2.87 -4.38
N LEU A 332 -15.43 1.97 -4.82
CA LEU A 332 -15.80 0.64 -5.30
C LEU A 332 -15.40 -0.40 -4.25
N ASP A 333 -16.27 -1.39 -4.00
CA ASP A 333 -15.92 -2.54 -3.14
C ASP A 333 -15.04 -3.58 -3.86
N THR A 334 -14.34 -3.15 -4.92
CA THR A 334 -13.44 -4.02 -5.68
C THR A 334 -12.29 -4.44 -4.77
N LYS A 335 -12.28 -5.73 -4.43
CA LYS A 335 -11.23 -6.31 -3.61
C LYS A 335 -9.89 -6.33 -4.36
N PRO A 336 -8.77 -6.12 -3.65
CA PRO A 336 -7.45 -6.29 -4.25
C PRO A 336 -7.28 -7.72 -4.77
N THR A 337 -6.63 -7.86 -5.92
CA THR A 337 -6.30 -9.15 -6.51
C THR A 337 -4.80 -9.42 -6.44
N ALA A 338 -4.42 -10.68 -6.68
CA ALA A 338 -3.02 -11.11 -6.77
C ALA A 338 -2.69 -11.66 -8.17
N LEU A 339 -3.38 -11.15 -9.20
CA LEU A 339 -3.35 -11.70 -10.55
C LEU A 339 -2.10 -11.30 -11.33
N ARG A 340 -1.52 -12.26 -12.06
CA ARG A 340 -0.38 -12.02 -12.95
C ARG A 340 -0.71 -11.04 -14.08
N SER A 341 -1.96 -11.05 -14.56
CA SER A 341 -2.45 -10.09 -15.58
C SER A 341 -2.44 -8.63 -15.10
N GLU A 342 -2.36 -8.40 -13.79
CA GLU A 342 -2.24 -7.09 -13.16
C GLU A 342 -0.80 -6.74 -12.76
N GLY A 343 0.17 -7.59 -13.13
CA GLY A 343 1.60 -7.37 -12.85
C GLY A 343 2.08 -7.95 -11.52
N PHE A 344 1.27 -8.77 -10.84
CA PHE A 344 1.71 -9.45 -9.62
C PHE A 344 2.48 -10.74 -9.92
N TYR A 345 3.68 -10.85 -9.35
CA TYR A 345 4.56 -12.00 -9.51
C TYR A 345 4.93 -12.61 -8.16
N SER A 346 5.39 -13.86 -8.21
CA SER A 346 6.00 -14.52 -7.04
C SER A 346 7.21 -13.73 -6.54
N LEU A 347 7.49 -13.83 -5.24
CA LEU A 347 8.62 -13.13 -4.63
C LEU A 347 9.95 -13.51 -5.33
N PRO A 348 10.76 -12.52 -5.75
CA PRO A 348 12.02 -12.79 -6.41
C PRO A 348 13.03 -13.38 -5.42
N GLY A 349 14.04 -14.10 -5.93
CA GLY A 349 15.05 -14.76 -5.10
C GLY A 349 15.76 -13.80 -4.13
N VAL A 350 16.00 -12.54 -4.53
CA VAL A 350 16.61 -11.51 -3.67
C VAL A 350 15.77 -11.20 -2.42
N VAL A 351 14.44 -11.29 -2.52
CA VAL A 351 13.54 -11.13 -1.37
C VAL A 351 13.57 -12.40 -0.52
N LEU A 352 13.47 -13.58 -1.15
CA LEU A 352 13.50 -14.85 -0.42
C LEU A 352 14.79 -15.09 0.36
N HIS A 353 15.94 -14.65 -0.18
CA HIS A 353 17.23 -14.75 0.51
C HIS A 353 17.36 -13.82 1.72
N ARG A 354 16.52 -12.78 1.82
CA ARG A 354 16.51 -11.88 2.98
C ARG A 354 15.72 -12.44 4.17
N LEU A 355 14.83 -13.39 3.91
CA LEU A 355 14.03 -14.05 4.93
C LEU A 355 14.86 -15.03 5.77
N PRO A 356 14.48 -15.30 7.04
CA PRO A 356 15.07 -16.40 7.81
C PRO A 356 14.96 -17.72 7.04
N ALA A 357 15.98 -18.58 7.11
CA ALA A 357 16.11 -19.78 6.29
C ALA A 357 14.94 -20.77 6.50
N GLU A 358 14.46 -20.86 7.72
CA GLU A 358 13.30 -21.61 8.19
C GLU A 358 11.97 -21.08 7.65
N VAL A 359 11.90 -19.81 7.23
CA VAL A 359 10.69 -19.20 6.66
C VAL A 359 10.73 -19.20 5.13
N ALA A 360 11.90 -18.94 4.53
CA ALA A 360 12.08 -18.78 3.08
C ALA A 360 11.55 -19.97 2.25
N ASN A 361 11.43 -21.15 2.86
CA ASN A 361 10.97 -22.38 2.23
C ASN A 361 9.55 -22.82 2.63
N LYS A 362 8.87 -22.09 3.53
CA LYS A 362 7.51 -22.46 3.99
C LYS A 362 6.50 -22.37 2.85
N ARG A 363 5.83 -23.47 2.55
CA ARG A 363 4.73 -23.58 1.56
C ARG A 363 3.47 -24.20 2.15
N ALA A 364 2.29 -23.64 1.89
CA ALA A 364 1.02 -24.13 2.43
C ALA A 364 0.81 -25.65 2.30
N CYS A 365 1.28 -26.24 1.19
CA CYS A 365 1.19 -27.68 0.98
C CYS A 365 1.84 -28.49 2.12
N TYR A 366 2.92 -28.03 2.74
CA TYR A 366 3.58 -28.79 3.81
C TYR A 366 3.05 -28.51 5.24
N ARG A 367 1.95 -27.77 5.41
CA ARG A 367 1.36 -27.41 6.73
C ARG A 367 0.98 -28.60 7.62
N TYR A 368 0.85 -29.80 7.05
CA TYR A 368 0.51 -31.05 7.76
C TYR A 368 1.65 -32.06 7.84
N CYS A 369 2.81 -31.72 7.28
CA CYS A 369 3.99 -32.56 7.23
C CYS A 369 4.65 -32.64 8.63
N PRO A 370 5.04 -33.83 9.12
CA PRO A 370 5.88 -33.93 10.30
C PRO A 370 7.18 -33.15 10.09
N ARG A 371 7.62 -32.41 11.10
CA ARG A 371 8.78 -31.50 11.01
C ARG A 371 8.62 -30.40 9.96
N TRP A 372 7.39 -29.95 9.67
CA TRP A 372 7.10 -28.76 8.85
C TRP A 372 7.89 -27.50 9.26
N GLU A 373 8.27 -27.41 10.53
CA GLU A 373 9.11 -26.34 11.09
C GLU A 373 10.61 -26.51 10.77
N ASP A 374 11.03 -27.66 10.20
CA ASP A 374 12.42 -27.95 9.84
C ASP A 374 12.76 -27.36 8.44
N PRO A 375 13.71 -26.41 8.34
CA PRO A 375 14.14 -25.83 7.06
C PRO A 375 14.60 -26.86 6.01
N LYS A 376 14.93 -28.09 6.43
CA LYS A 376 15.32 -29.23 5.56
C LYS A 376 14.17 -29.88 4.79
N VAL A 377 12.94 -29.40 4.96
CA VAL A 377 11.74 -29.81 4.20
C VAL A 377 11.78 -29.32 2.74
N SER A 378 12.68 -28.40 2.39
CA SER A 378 12.96 -28.09 0.99
C SER A 378 13.80 -29.21 0.37
N GLY A 379 13.35 -29.80 -0.75
CA GLY A 379 14.10 -30.84 -1.50
C GLY A 379 15.46 -30.38 -2.07
N ARG A 380 16.01 -29.26 -1.60
CA ARG A 380 17.29 -28.70 -2.01
C ARG A 380 18.41 -29.56 -1.44
N GLY A 381 19.22 -30.15 -2.31
CA GLY A 381 20.36 -31.01 -1.92
C GLY A 381 20.02 -32.48 -1.68
N LYS A 382 18.76 -32.89 -1.92
CA LYS A 382 18.36 -34.32 -1.94
C LYS A 382 18.44 -34.87 -3.36
N ILE A 383 18.86 -36.11 -3.50
CA ILE A 383 18.75 -36.83 -4.78
C ILE A 383 17.28 -37.11 -5.08
N LEU A 384 16.92 -37.24 -6.37
CA LEU A 384 15.53 -37.35 -6.83
C LEU A 384 14.76 -38.47 -6.10
N GLU A 385 15.41 -39.60 -5.86
CA GLU A 385 14.83 -40.75 -5.15
C GLU A 385 14.47 -40.43 -3.69
N GLU A 386 15.32 -39.68 -2.99
CA GLU A 386 15.05 -39.23 -1.62
C GLU A 386 13.93 -38.18 -1.57
N PHE A 387 13.84 -37.33 -2.59
CA PHE A 387 12.76 -36.36 -2.71
C PHE A 387 11.43 -37.06 -3.01
N VAL A 388 11.42 -38.03 -3.94
CA VAL A 388 10.24 -38.82 -4.30
C VAL A 388 9.71 -39.62 -3.10
N ARG A 389 10.59 -40.38 -2.44
CA ARG A 389 10.20 -41.14 -1.23
C ARG A 389 9.64 -40.23 -0.14
N TRP A 390 10.26 -39.05 0.02
CA TRP A 390 9.76 -38.06 0.97
C TRP A 390 8.37 -37.54 0.58
N VAL A 391 8.11 -37.19 -0.69
CA VAL A 391 6.78 -36.76 -1.16
C VAL A 391 5.73 -37.85 -0.94
N GLU A 392 6.04 -39.11 -1.22
CA GLU A 392 5.15 -40.26 -1.00
C GLU A 392 4.81 -40.46 0.49
N GLU A 393 5.82 -40.40 1.37
CA GLU A 393 5.62 -40.43 2.83
C GLU A 393 4.72 -39.27 3.30
N MET A 394 4.90 -38.07 2.73
CA MET A 394 4.10 -36.89 3.05
C MET A 394 2.64 -37.02 2.60
N ASP A 395 2.39 -37.51 1.39
CA ASP A 395 1.03 -37.66 0.86
C ASP A 395 0.25 -38.76 1.59
N ALA A 396 0.91 -39.87 1.94
CA ALA A 396 0.35 -40.90 2.80
C ALA A 396 -0.10 -40.34 4.16
N MET A 397 0.73 -39.50 4.79
CA MET A 397 0.39 -38.88 6.08
C MET A 397 -0.68 -37.78 5.98
N ARG A 398 -0.73 -37.00 4.89
CA ARG A 398 -1.83 -36.05 4.65
C ARG A 398 -3.15 -36.77 4.47
N HIS A 399 -3.15 -37.88 3.73
CA HIS A 399 -4.32 -38.73 3.57
C HIS A 399 -4.77 -39.26 4.93
N TRP A 400 -3.84 -39.78 5.74
CA TRP A 400 -4.14 -40.27 7.09
C TRP A 400 -4.77 -39.19 7.98
N LYS A 401 -4.13 -38.03 8.18
CA LYS A 401 -4.67 -36.93 9.02
C LYS A 401 -6.00 -36.36 8.54
N LYS A 402 -6.28 -36.41 7.23
CA LYS A 402 -7.54 -35.92 6.66
C LYS A 402 -8.72 -36.87 6.91
N TYR A 403 -8.45 -38.16 7.13
CA TYR A 403 -9.47 -39.21 7.18
C TYR A 403 -9.52 -40.02 8.48
N THR A 404 -8.68 -39.75 9.49
CA THR A 404 -8.72 -40.44 10.79
C THR A 404 -8.89 -39.48 11.97
N THR A 405 -9.86 -39.74 12.84
CA THR A 405 -10.01 -39.16 14.19
C THR A 405 -8.87 -39.62 15.11
N GLU A 406 -8.48 -38.77 16.08
CA GLU A 406 -7.27 -38.84 16.94
C GLU A 406 -6.92 -40.18 17.64
N ALA A 407 -7.78 -41.20 17.58
CA ALA A 407 -7.60 -42.46 18.31
C ALA A 407 -6.86 -43.57 17.55
N ALA A 408 -6.51 -43.41 16.28
CA ALA A 408 -5.75 -44.42 15.54
C ALA A 408 -4.23 -44.19 15.69
N LYS A 409 -3.46 -45.21 16.07
CA LYS A 409 -1.99 -45.18 15.95
C LYS A 409 -1.61 -45.25 14.46
N PRO A 410 -0.50 -44.61 14.02
CA PRO A 410 -0.03 -44.76 12.65
C PRO A 410 0.33 -46.23 12.41
N LEU A 411 -0.34 -46.86 11.44
CA LEU A 411 0.01 -48.20 10.99
C LEU A 411 1.43 -48.15 10.42
N THR A 412 2.31 -49.03 10.93
CA THR A 412 3.59 -49.33 10.28
C THR A 412 3.30 -49.91 8.90
N PHE A 413 3.76 -49.23 7.85
CA PHE A 413 3.58 -49.61 6.44
C PHE A 413 4.30 -50.93 6.12
N PRO A 414 3.62 -51.86 5.42
CA PRO A 414 4.29 -52.45 4.25
C PRO A 414 3.41 -52.63 2.99
N GLU A 415 2.15 -52.16 2.92
CA GLU A 415 1.24 -52.58 1.83
C GLU A 415 0.77 -51.49 0.86
N HIS A 416 1.42 -50.33 0.80
CA HIS A 416 1.20 -49.43 -0.34
C HIS A 416 2.12 -49.83 -1.50
N GLN A 417 1.53 -50.20 -2.63
CA GLN A 417 2.29 -50.33 -3.88
C GLN A 417 2.99 -49.00 -4.18
N PRO A 418 4.29 -49.01 -4.55
CA PRO A 418 5.01 -47.80 -4.91
C PRO A 418 4.25 -47.07 -6.02
N PHE A 419 4.04 -45.76 -5.87
CA PHE A 419 3.47 -44.96 -6.95
C PHE A 419 4.47 -44.95 -8.10
N ARG A 420 3.99 -45.28 -9.30
CA ARG A 420 4.85 -45.29 -10.49
C ARG A 420 5.04 -43.86 -10.96
N TRP A 421 6.13 -43.23 -10.53
CA TRP A 421 6.54 -41.91 -11.05
C TRP A 421 6.96 -42.07 -12.50
N ILE A 422 6.32 -41.30 -13.37
CA ILE A 422 6.70 -41.19 -14.77
C ILE A 422 7.68 -40.01 -14.84
N ASP A 423 8.94 -40.26 -15.22
CA ASP A 423 9.84 -39.17 -15.60
C ASP A 423 9.24 -38.49 -16.83
N PRO A 424 8.92 -37.17 -16.77
CA PRO A 424 8.35 -36.46 -17.91
C PRO A 424 9.23 -36.49 -19.17
N ARG A 425 10.52 -36.81 -19.02
CA ARG A 425 11.49 -36.94 -20.11
C ARG A 425 11.44 -38.31 -20.80
N ASP A 426 11.00 -39.35 -20.08
CA ASP A 426 10.88 -40.72 -20.60
C ASP A 426 9.50 -41.04 -21.18
N SER A 427 8.48 -40.24 -20.83
CA SER A 427 7.19 -40.33 -21.51
C SER A 427 7.23 -39.55 -22.82
N GLY A 428 7.61 -40.21 -23.92
CA GLY A 428 7.40 -39.72 -25.29
C GLY A 428 5.92 -39.51 -25.68
N ARG A 429 5.04 -39.27 -24.71
CA ARG A 429 3.60 -39.01 -24.83
C ARG A 429 3.19 -37.93 -23.83
N ASN A 430 2.33 -37.02 -24.27
CA ASN A 430 1.58 -36.10 -23.41
C ASN A 430 0.68 -36.89 -22.45
N VAL A 431 1.23 -37.36 -21.33
CA VAL A 431 0.44 -37.91 -20.23
C VAL A 431 0.36 -36.82 -19.16
N SER A 432 -0.83 -36.30 -18.87
CA SER A 432 -1.05 -35.48 -17.67
C SER A 432 -1.28 -36.42 -16.49
N PRO A 433 -0.35 -36.52 -15.52
CA PRO A 433 -0.65 -37.18 -14.26
C PRO A 433 -1.64 -36.29 -13.49
N SER A 434 -2.61 -36.89 -12.82
CA SER A 434 -3.61 -36.19 -11.99
C SER A 434 -3.01 -35.34 -10.85
N HIS A 435 -1.70 -35.49 -10.58
CA HIS A 435 -0.98 -34.85 -9.48
C HIS A 435 0.40 -34.32 -9.87
N SER A 436 0.50 -33.53 -10.96
CA SER A 436 1.75 -32.82 -11.28
C SER A 436 1.98 -31.67 -10.29
N LEU A 437 3.04 -31.76 -9.46
CA LEU A 437 3.52 -30.69 -8.56
C LEU A 437 4.35 -29.59 -9.25
N TRP A 438 4.30 -29.50 -10.57
CA TRP A 438 4.90 -28.41 -11.33
C TRP A 438 3.81 -27.56 -11.98
N PRO A 439 3.87 -26.22 -11.91
CA PRO A 439 3.00 -25.39 -12.72
C PRO A 439 3.34 -25.65 -14.19
N ARG A 440 2.31 -25.88 -15.01
CA ARG A 440 2.45 -25.82 -16.47
C ARG A 440 3.07 -24.47 -16.85
N LYS A 441 4.10 -24.50 -17.69
CA LYS A 441 4.43 -23.36 -18.54
C LYS A 441 3.44 -23.40 -19.68
N ASP A 442 2.40 -22.59 -19.59
CA ASP A 442 1.70 -22.00 -20.73
C ASP A 442 1.49 -20.52 -20.40
#